data_AF-A0A2T1AH06-F1
#
_entry.id   AF-A0A2T1AH06-F1
#
_cell.length_a   1.000
_cell.length_b   1.000
_cell.length_c   1.000
_cell.angle_alpha   90.00
_cell.angle_beta   90.00
_cell.angle_gamma   90.00
#
_symmetry.space_group_name_H-M   'P 1'
#
loop_
_entity.id
_entity.type
_entity.pdbx_description
1 polymer ?
#
loop_
_entity_poly.entity_id
_entity_poly.type
_entity_poly.pdbx_seq_one_letter_code
_entity_poly.pdbx_strand_id
1 'polypeptide(L)'
;MLSTLWEMLFGNRRNVIRETVEVFRENSEQAAVRAHDLQGAALAQFAAEFSGTHKSGFDRFIDGVNRLPRPMLALGTLGLMVAAMVDPLWFAARMQGIALVPEPLWWLLGIVVSFYFGARSQAKTQAFQEGIARSLARVPQAVHNIEQLGDVAQGSANTKENQSHSNPALAEWHQERDA
;
A
#
# COMPACT_ATOMS: atom_id res chain seq x y z
N MET A 1 51.35 -49.65 -15.85
CA MET A 1 51.61 -48.35 -16.50
C MET A 1 50.49 -47.92 -17.45
N LEU A 2 49.89 -48.83 -18.24
CA LEU A 2 48.69 -48.53 -19.05
C LEU A 2 47.40 -48.31 -18.22
N SER A 3 47.28 -48.93 -17.05
CA SER A 3 46.13 -48.76 -16.14
C SER A 3 46.09 -47.37 -15.48
N THR A 4 47.25 -46.84 -15.11
CA THR A 4 47.41 -45.53 -14.46
C THR A 4 47.10 -44.37 -15.42
N LEU A 5 47.41 -44.53 -16.71
CA LEU A 5 47.04 -43.58 -17.75
C LEU A 5 45.53 -43.58 -18.05
N TRP A 6 44.87 -44.74 -17.89
CA TRP A 6 43.43 -44.87 -18.07
C TRP A 6 42.63 -44.24 -16.92
N GLU A 7 43.10 -44.41 -15.67
CA GLU A 7 42.52 -43.72 -14.50
C GLU A 7 42.69 -42.20 -14.55
N MET A 8 43.82 -41.70 -15.09
CA MET A 8 44.06 -40.26 -15.21
C MET A 8 43.21 -39.62 -16.33
N LEU A 9 42.91 -40.38 -17.39
CA LEU A 9 42.07 -39.92 -18.51
C LEU A 9 40.56 -39.98 -18.23
N PHE A 10 40.11 -40.91 -17.38
CA PHE A 10 38.69 -41.14 -17.12
C PHE A 10 38.22 -40.83 -15.69
N GLY A 11 39.13 -40.67 -14.72
CA GLY A 11 38.80 -40.41 -13.32
C GLY A 11 38.29 -39.00 -13.00
N ASN A 12 38.50 -38.03 -13.90
CA ASN A 12 38.21 -36.61 -13.63
C ASN A 12 37.11 -35.99 -14.52
N ARG A 13 36.47 -36.79 -15.41
CA ARG A 13 35.51 -36.28 -16.41
C ARG A 13 34.06 -36.18 -15.96
N ARG A 14 33.71 -36.59 -14.74
CA ARG A 14 32.34 -36.39 -14.25
C ARG A 14 32.05 -34.93 -13.88
N ASN A 15 33.08 -34.14 -13.57
CA ASN A 15 32.90 -32.72 -13.23
C ASN A 15 32.93 -31.81 -14.47
N VAL A 16 33.79 -32.12 -15.45
CA VAL A 16 33.99 -31.30 -16.66
C VAL A 16 32.82 -31.42 -17.65
N ILE A 17 32.13 -32.57 -17.71
CA ILE A 17 30.92 -32.72 -18.55
C ILE A 17 29.75 -31.95 -17.93
N ARG A 18 29.67 -31.84 -16.60
CA ARG A 18 28.68 -31.01 -15.91
C ARG A 18 28.91 -29.53 -16.23
N GLU A 19 30.16 -29.06 -16.11
CA GLU A 19 30.54 -27.68 -16.45
C GLU A 19 30.36 -27.36 -17.95
N THR A 20 30.54 -28.33 -18.85
CA THR A 20 30.37 -28.10 -20.30
C THR A 20 28.90 -28.19 -20.75
N VAL A 21 28.04 -28.97 -20.07
CA VAL A 21 26.59 -29.01 -20.36
C VAL A 21 25.87 -27.78 -19.80
N GLU A 22 26.35 -27.20 -18.69
CA GLU A 22 25.88 -25.90 -18.19
C GLU A 22 26.20 -24.73 -19.13
N VAL A 23 27.15 -24.89 -20.07
CA VAL A 23 27.50 -23.89 -21.09
C VAL A 23 26.57 -23.93 -22.31
N PHE A 24 25.91 -25.06 -22.61
CA PHE A 24 24.97 -25.20 -23.75
C PHE A 24 23.50 -25.17 -23.37
N ARG A 25 23.18 -25.22 -22.07
CA ARG A 25 21.82 -25.06 -21.58
C ARG A 25 21.89 -24.18 -20.34
N GLU A 26 21.45 -22.94 -20.51
CA GLU A 26 21.36 -21.96 -19.43
C GLU A 26 20.67 -22.62 -18.22
N ASN A 27 21.34 -22.58 -17.07
CA ASN A 27 20.83 -23.10 -15.82
C ASN A 27 19.50 -22.37 -15.51
N SER A 28 18.39 -23.07 -15.73
CA SER A 28 17.04 -22.51 -15.64
C SER A 28 16.75 -21.90 -14.27
N GLU A 29 17.38 -22.42 -13.21
CA GLU A 29 17.31 -21.85 -11.86
C GLU A 29 18.05 -20.51 -11.78
N GLN A 30 19.28 -20.41 -12.30
CA GLN A 30 20.02 -19.15 -12.29
C GLN A 30 19.38 -18.08 -13.18
N ALA A 31 18.77 -18.48 -14.30
CA ALA A 31 17.99 -17.59 -15.15
C ALA A 31 16.72 -17.09 -14.42
N ALA A 32 16.03 -17.98 -13.70
CA ALA A 32 14.85 -17.61 -12.90
C ALA A 32 15.20 -16.68 -11.72
N VAL A 33 16.31 -16.93 -11.02
CA VAL A 33 16.80 -16.06 -9.93
C VAL A 33 17.16 -14.67 -10.49
N ARG A 34 17.91 -14.60 -11.59
CA ARG A 34 18.24 -13.32 -12.24
C ARG A 34 16.99 -12.57 -12.71
N ALA A 35 16.01 -13.27 -13.27
CA ALA A 35 14.75 -12.66 -13.69
C ALA A 35 13.95 -12.12 -12.49
N HIS A 36 13.91 -12.86 -11.38
CA HIS A 36 13.23 -12.44 -10.16
C HIS A 36 13.91 -11.25 -9.49
N ASP A 37 15.25 -11.20 -9.50
CA ASP A 37 16.03 -10.07 -8.99
C ASP A 37 15.83 -8.82 -9.85
N LEU A 38 15.83 -8.96 -11.18
CA LEU A 38 15.54 -7.86 -12.10
C LEU A 38 14.11 -7.34 -11.90
N GLN A 39 13.15 -8.23 -11.70
CA GLN A 39 11.75 -7.87 -11.48
C GLN A 39 11.54 -7.20 -10.11
N GLY A 40 12.22 -7.69 -9.07
CA GLY A 40 12.24 -7.07 -7.74
C GLY A 40 12.90 -5.70 -7.73
N ALA A 41 14.03 -5.55 -8.43
CA ALA A 41 14.73 -4.27 -8.60
C ALA A 41 13.88 -3.27 -9.40
N ALA A 42 13.22 -3.71 -10.47
CA ALA A 42 12.30 -2.87 -11.24
C ALA A 42 11.11 -2.42 -10.40
N LEU A 43 10.50 -3.30 -9.60
CA LEU A 43 9.41 -2.95 -8.69
C LEU A 43 9.87 -2.01 -7.57
N ALA A 44 11.07 -2.20 -7.01
CA ALA A 44 11.64 -1.32 -6.00
C ALA A 44 11.94 0.08 -6.57
N GLN A 45 12.45 0.15 -7.79
CA GLN A 45 12.67 1.42 -8.50
C GLN A 45 11.34 2.10 -8.82
N PHE A 46 10.35 1.38 -9.36
CA PHE A 46 9.00 1.91 -9.56
C PHE A 46 8.39 2.40 -8.25
N ALA A 47 8.54 1.66 -7.14
CA ALA A 47 8.06 2.09 -5.83
C ALA A 47 8.78 3.35 -5.34
N ALA A 48 10.09 3.45 -5.55
CA ALA A 48 10.88 4.63 -5.20
C ALA A 48 10.43 5.86 -6.00
N GLU A 49 10.21 5.72 -7.30
CA GLU A 49 9.73 6.80 -8.18
C GLU A 49 8.30 7.25 -7.85
N PHE A 50 7.39 6.34 -7.48
CA PHE A 50 6.02 6.69 -7.11
C PHE A 50 5.84 7.14 -5.65
N SER A 51 6.74 6.75 -4.74
CA SER A 51 6.66 7.13 -3.32
C SER A 51 6.99 8.61 -3.06
N GLY A 52 7.73 9.23 -3.98
CA GLY A 52 8.26 10.58 -3.84
C GLY A 52 7.40 11.66 -4.51
N THR A 53 6.09 11.75 -4.25
CA THR A 53 5.36 12.98 -4.62
C THR A 53 5.68 14.10 -3.62
N HIS A 54 6.87 14.68 -3.71
CA HIS A 54 7.22 15.87 -2.94
C HIS A 54 6.36 17.05 -3.42
N LYS A 55 5.20 17.23 -2.79
CA LYS A 55 4.33 18.39 -3.05
C LYS A 55 5.12 19.67 -2.83
N SER A 56 5.28 20.46 -3.89
CA SER A 56 5.99 21.73 -3.86
C SER A 56 5.37 22.63 -2.78
N GLY A 57 6.16 23.53 -2.17
CA GLY A 57 5.61 24.53 -1.23
C GLY A 57 4.48 25.34 -1.86
N PHE A 58 4.57 25.59 -3.17
CA PHE A 58 3.53 26.21 -3.97
C PHE A 58 2.25 25.35 -4.03
N ASP A 59 2.37 24.04 -4.25
CA ASP A 59 1.21 23.13 -4.27
C ASP A 59 0.47 23.14 -2.94
N ARG A 60 1.21 23.20 -1.82
CA ARG A 60 0.62 23.29 -0.47
C ARG A 60 -0.11 24.62 -0.25
N PHE A 61 0.43 25.72 -0.77
CA PHE A 61 -0.24 27.02 -0.73
C PHE A 61 -1.53 27.01 -1.54
N ILE A 62 -1.49 26.55 -2.79
CA ILE A 62 -2.66 26.44 -3.67
C ILE A 62 -3.69 25.47 -3.10
N ASP A 63 -3.27 24.34 -2.52
CA ASP A 63 -4.15 23.42 -1.79
C ASP A 63 -4.80 24.11 -0.58
N GLY A 64 -4.07 24.96 0.13
CA GLY A 64 -4.57 25.80 1.22
C GLY A 64 -5.66 26.75 0.72
N VAL A 65 -5.37 27.54 -0.32
CA VAL A 65 -6.31 28.49 -0.93
C VAL A 65 -7.59 27.79 -1.39
N ASN A 66 -7.47 26.63 -2.05
CA ASN A 66 -8.62 25.84 -2.49
C ASN A 66 -9.42 25.18 -1.34
N ARG A 67 -8.90 25.19 -0.11
CA ARG A 67 -9.60 24.71 1.10
C ARG A 67 -10.22 25.84 1.90
N LEU A 68 -9.85 27.10 1.66
CA LEU A 68 -10.41 28.28 2.31
C LEU A 68 -11.92 28.51 2.08
N PRO A 69 -12.57 28.08 0.98
CA PRO A 69 -13.99 28.37 0.80
C PRO A 69 -14.86 27.90 1.98
N ARG A 70 -14.57 26.72 2.55
CA ARG A 70 -15.33 26.18 3.70
C ARG A 70 -15.16 27.03 4.97
N PRO A 71 -13.93 27.31 5.45
CA PRO A 71 -13.71 28.26 6.56
C PRO A 71 -14.30 29.64 6.31
N MET A 72 -14.15 30.18 5.10
CA MET A 72 -14.64 31.52 4.77
C MET A 72 -16.16 31.61 4.83
N LEU A 73 -16.88 30.56 4.38
CA LEU A 73 -18.34 30.53 4.53
C LEU A 73 -18.77 30.50 5.99
N ALA A 74 -18.12 29.68 6.83
CA ALA A 74 -18.44 29.60 8.25
C ALA A 74 -18.13 30.91 9.00
N LEU A 75 -16.96 31.51 8.75
CA LEU A 75 -16.59 32.79 9.36
C LEU A 75 -17.44 33.93 8.80
N GLY A 76 -17.80 33.88 7.51
CA GLY A 76 -18.67 34.85 6.87
C GLY A 76 -20.08 34.86 7.46
N THR A 77 -20.69 33.68 7.70
CA THR A 77 -22.03 33.61 8.31
C THR A 77 -22.02 34.07 9.76
N LEU A 78 -21.00 33.69 10.54
CA LEU A 78 -20.81 34.20 11.90
C LEU A 78 -20.59 35.72 11.88
N GLY A 79 -19.79 36.23 10.95
CA GLY A 79 -19.55 37.66 10.76
C GLY A 79 -20.82 38.42 10.41
N LEU A 80 -21.68 37.87 9.54
CA LEU A 80 -22.98 38.45 9.22
C LEU A 80 -23.91 38.49 10.44
N MET A 81 -23.91 37.44 11.26
CA MET A 81 -24.69 37.40 12.51
C MET A 81 -24.24 38.50 13.48
N VAL A 82 -22.92 38.66 13.65
CA VAL A 82 -22.35 39.72 14.49
C VAL A 82 -22.63 41.10 13.90
N ALA A 83 -22.47 41.29 12.59
CA ALA A 83 -22.73 42.57 11.92
C ALA A 83 -24.19 43.02 12.10
N ALA A 84 -25.14 42.08 12.04
CA ALA A 84 -26.55 42.36 12.32
C ALA A 84 -26.81 42.85 13.75
N MET A 85 -25.99 42.43 14.73
CA MET A 85 -26.09 42.89 16.13
C MET A 85 -25.37 44.22 16.37
N VAL A 86 -24.23 44.46 15.70
CA VAL A 86 -23.40 45.65 15.90
C VAL A 86 -24.00 46.88 15.22
N ASP A 87 -24.46 46.76 13.97
CA ASP A 87 -25.10 47.84 13.22
C ASP A 87 -26.28 47.30 12.40
N PRO A 88 -27.48 47.24 13.00
CA PRO A 88 -28.65 46.67 12.34
C PRO A 88 -29.14 47.52 11.16
N LEU A 89 -28.94 48.84 11.19
CA LEU A 89 -29.41 49.73 10.12
C LEU A 89 -28.54 49.58 8.87
N TRP A 90 -27.22 49.52 9.04
CA TRP A 90 -26.29 49.23 7.95
C TRP A 90 -26.55 47.85 7.34
N PHE A 91 -26.78 46.83 8.18
CA PHE A 91 -27.09 45.48 7.71
C PHE A 91 -28.39 45.44 6.90
N ALA A 92 -29.48 46.03 7.43
CA ALA A 92 -30.78 46.08 6.75
C ALA A 92 -30.69 46.76 5.37
N ALA A 93 -29.95 47.86 5.27
CA ALA A 93 -29.74 48.56 4.00
C ALA A 93 -29.05 47.68 2.94
N ARG A 94 -28.14 46.78 3.33
CA ARG A 94 -27.51 45.82 2.40
C ARG A 94 -28.43 44.65 2.05
N MET A 95 -29.25 44.19 3.00
CA MET A 95 -30.25 43.16 2.73
C MET A 95 -31.31 43.61 1.70
N GLN A 96 -31.61 44.91 1.66
CA GLN A 96 -32.46 45.49 0.60
C GLN A 96 -31.89 45.24 -0.80
N GLY A 97 -30.56 45.36 -0.97
CA GLY A 97 -29.89 45.07 -2.23
C GLY A 97 -29.94 43.60 -2.62
N ILE A 98 -29.82 42.69 -1.64
CA ILE A 98 -29.96 41.25 -1.86
C ILE A 98 -31.39 40.88 -2.27
N ALA A 99 -32.40 41.53 -1.68
CA ALA A 99 -33.80 41.32 -2.02
C ALA A 99 -34.14 41.75 -3.46
N LEU A 100 -33.38 42.68 -4.04
CA LEU A 100 -33.54 43.12 -5.43
C LEU A 100 -32.85 42.20 -6.44
N VAL A 101 -32.08 41.21 -6.00
CA VAL A 101 -31.41 40.27 -6.90
C VAL A 101 -32.46 39.39 -7.59
N PRO A 102 -32.52 39.38 -8.95
CA PRO A 102 -33.45 38.54 -9.69
C PRO A 102 -33.32 37.05 -9.34
N GLU A 103 -34.46 36.35 -9.25
CA GLU A 103 -34.53 34.90 -9.00
C GLU A 103 -33.64 34.08 -9.96
N PRO A 104 -33.56 34.38 -11.28
CA PRO A 104 -32.68 33.62 -12.19
C PRO A 104 -31.19 33.65 -11.81
N LEU A 105 -30.72 34.72 -11.17
CA LEU A 105 -29.31 34.82 -10.75
C LEU A 105 -29.01 33.88 -9.57
N TRP A 106 -29.98 33.66 -8.68
CA TRP A 106 -29.86 32.67 -7.61
C TRP A 106 -29.74 31.25 -8.17
N TRP A 107 -30.53 30.93 -9.19
CA TRP A 107 -30.43 29.66 -9.91
C TRP A 107 -29.04 29.49 -10.55
N LEU A 108 -28.53 30.51 -11.23
CA LEU A 108 -27.21 30.49 -11.85
C LEU A 108 -26.10 30.28 -10.81
N LEU A 109 -26.14 31.01 -9.69
CA LEU A 109 -25.20 30.82 -8.58
C LEU A 109 -25.24 29.37 -8.06
N GLY A 110 -26.44 28.83 -7.85
CA GLY A 110 -26.64 27.44 -7.42
C GLY A 110 -26.04 26.43 -8.39
N ILE A 111 -26.24 26.63 -9.70
CA ILE A 111 -25.68 25.76 -10.75
C ILE A 111 -24.14 25.81 -10.74
N VAL A 112 -23.55 27.01 -10.75
CA VAL A 112 -22.08 27.18 -10.79
C VAL A 112 -21.43 26.56 -9.56
N VAL A 113 -21.97 26.81 -8.37
CA VAL A 113 -21.46 26.24 -7.11
C VAL A 113 -21.62 24.71 -7.11
N SER A 114 -22.78 24.20 -7.52
CA SER A 114 -23.04 22.75 -7.59
C SER A 114 -22.10 22.06 -8.58
N PHE A 115 -21.81 22.68 -9.72
CA PHE A 115 -20.86 22.14 -10.68
C PHE A 115 -19.43 22.12 -10.14
N TYR A 116 -18.96 23.24 -9.54
CA TYR A 116 -17.62 23.33 -8.96
C TYR A 116 -17.40 22.30 -7.85
N PHE A 117 -18.30 22.25 -6.87
CA PHE A 117 -18.17 21.32 -5.74
C PHE A 117 -18.55 19.89 -6.12
N GLY A 118 -19.47 19.69 -7.06
CA GLY A 118 -19.85 18.39 -7.60
C GLY A 118 -18.70 17.72 -8.35
N ALA A 119 -17.99 18.44 -9.22
CA ALA A 119 -16.81 17.92 -9.90
C ALA A 119 -15.66 17.61 -8.91
N ARG A 120 -15.45 18.47 -7.91
CA ARG A 120 -14.40 18.27 -6.90
C ARG A 120 -14.68 17.08 -5.98
N SER A 121 -15.94 16.80 -5.64
CA SER A 121 -16.30 15.65 -4.81
C SER A 121 -16.19 14.32 -5.56
N GLN A 122 -16.45 14.32 -6.88
CA GLN A 122 -16.26 13.14 -7.73
C GLN A 122 -14.81 12.63 -7.75
N ALA A 123 -13.82 13.52 -7.79
CA ALA A 123 -12.40 13.14 -7.76
C ALA A 123 -12.01 12.39 -6.46
N LYS A 124 -12.63 12.75 -5.33
CA LYS A 124 -12.37 12.08 -4.04
C LYS A 124 -13.01 10.69 -3.97
N THR A 125 -14.17 10.52 -4.61
CA THR A 125 -14.85 9.22 -4.73
C THR A 125 -14.03 8.25 -5.57
N GLN A 126 -13.38 8.72 -6.63
CA GLN A 126 -12.48 7.88 -7.46
C GLN A 126 -11.27 7.39 -6.67
N ALA A 127 -10.62 8.26 -5.88
CA ALA A 127 -9.51 7.86 -5.01
C ALA A 127 -9.91 6.80 -3.95
N PHE A 128 -11.15 6.84 -3.46
CA PHE A 128 -11.68 5.83 -2.54
C PHE A 128 -11.89 4.48 -3.23
N GLN A 129 -12.40 4.48 -4.46
CA GLN A 129 -12.56 3.28 -5.27
C GLN A 129 -11.20 2.63 -5.59
N GLU A 130 -10.18 3.42 -5.95
CA GLU A 130 -8.82 2.91 -6.12
C GLU A 130 -8.23 2.32 -4.83
N GLY A 131 -8.52 2.94 -3.68
CA GLY A 131 -8.10 2.44 -2.37
C GLY A 131 -8.71 1.07 -2.06
N ILE A 132 -10.01 0.88 -2.35
CA ILE A 132 -10.69 -0.40 -2.21
C ILE A 132 -10.07 -1.43 -3.17
N ALA A 133 -9.83 -1.07 -4.43
CA ALA A 133 -9.21 -1.97 -5.41
C ALA A 133 -7.80 -2.43 -4.97
N ARG A 134 -6.95 -1.52 -4.48
CA ARG A 134 -5.63 -1.86 -3.93
C ARG A 134 -5.72 -2.71 -2.67
N SER A 135 -6.74 -2.49 -1.84
CA SER A 135 -6.95 -3.27 -0.62
C SER A 135 -7.39 -4.70 -0.95
N LEU A 136 -8.33 -4.85 -1.88
CA LEU A 136 -8.78 -6.15 -2.40
C LEU A 136 -7.65 -6.92 -3.09
N ALA A 137 -6.78 -6.23 -3.85
CA ALA A 137 -5.62 -6.86 -4.48
C ALA A 137 -4.57 -7.40 -3.48
N ARG A 138 -4.54 -6.91 -2.24
CA ARG A 138 -3.63 -7.39 -1.18
C ARG A 138 -4.23 -8.51 -0.33
N VAL A 139 -5.53 -8.78 -0.44
CA VAL A 139 -6.20 -9.86 0.32
C VAL A 139 -5.59 -11.24 0.04
N PRO A 140 -5.32 -11.65 -1.22
CA PRO A 140 -4.71 -12.95 -1.49
C PRO A 140 -3.31 -13.08 -0.89
N GLN A 141 -2.52 -12.01 -0.92
CA GLN A 141 -1.20 -11.97 -0.29
C GLN A 141 -1.29 -12.13 1.24
N ALA A 142 -2.28 -11.49 1.86
CA ALA A 142 -2.50 -11.61 3.30
C ALA A 142 -2.90 -13.04 3.69
N VAL A 143 -3.77 -13.69 2.90
CA VAL A 143 -4.16 -15.10 3.11
C VAL A 143 -2.96 -16.03 2.96
N HIS A 144 -2.16 -15.87 1.89
CA HIS A 144 -0.97 -16.69 1.67
C HIS A 144 0.06 -16.56 2.80
N ASN A 145 0.28 -15.33 3.30
CA ASN A 145 1.17 -15.11 4.44
C ASN A 145 0.64 -15.77 5.72
N ILE A 146 -0.68 -15.77 5.94
CA ILE A 146 -1.31 -16.43 7.09
C ILE A 146 -1.20 -17.96 6.98
N GLU A 147 -1.39 -18.53 5.79
CA GLU A 147 -1.20 -19.96 5.54
C GLU A 147 0.25 -20.39 5.80
N GLN A 148 1.23 -19.63 5.28
CA GLN A 148 2.65 -19.88 5.54
C GLN A 148 3.01 -19.80 7.03
N LEU A 149 2.45 -18.82 7.75
CA LEU A 149 2.61 -18.72 9.20
C LEU A 149 1.97 -19.91 9.94
N GLY A 150 0.84 -20.41 9.43
CA GLY A 150 0.17 -21.61 9.92
C GLY A 150 1.03 -22.87 9.74
N ASP A 151 1.61 -23.06 8.56
CA ASP A 151 2.50 -24.19 8.25
C ASP A 151 3.78 -24.16 9.09
N VAL A 152 4.36 -22.96 9.30
CA VAL A 152 5.52 -22.78 10.19
C VAL A 152 5.15 -23.06 11.64
N ALA A 153 3.97 -22.62 12.09
CA ALA A 153 3.49 -22.90 13.44
C ALA A 153 3.22 -24.40 13.66
N GLN A 154 2.65 -25.09 12.67
CA GLN A 154 2.42 -26.54 12.71
C GLN A 154 3.72 -27.36 12.64
N GLY A 155 4.69 -26.93 11.81
CA GLY A 155 6.02 -27.53 11.77
C GLY A 155 6.79 -27.33 13.09
N SER A 156 6.64 -26.17 13.72
CA SER A 156 7.22 -25.88 15.03
C SER A 156 6.52 -26.65 16.15
N ALA A 157 5.20 -26.87 16.06
CA ALA A 157 4.45 -27.72 16.99
C ALA A 157 4.86 -29.20 16.89
N ASN A 158 4.97 -29.76 15.69
CA ASN A 158 5.46 -31.13 15.47
C ASN A 158 6.92 -31.31 15.95
N THR A 159 7.76 -30.30 15.76
CA THR A 159 9.15 -30.32 16.25
C THR A 159 9.20 -30.26 17.79
N LYS A 160 8.34 -29.46 18.42
CA LYS A 160 8.19 -29.39 19.87
C LYS A 160 7.58 -30.65 20.47
N GLU A 161 6.63 -31.30 19.80
CA GLU A 161 6.01 -32.55 20.23
C GLU A 161 7.01 -33.72 20.18
N ASN A 162 7.82 -33.79 19.11
CA ASN A 162 8.90 -34.78 18.99
C ASN A 162 10.04 -34.53 19.99
N GLN A 163 10.33 -33.26 20.32
CA GLN A 163 11.26 -32.91 21.42
C GLN A 163 10.65 -33.13 22.81
N SER A 164 9.34 -32.97 22.99
CA SER A 164 8.64 -33.22 24.27
C SER A 164 8.60 -34.71 24.58
N HIS A 165 8.45 -35.58 23.58
CA HIS A 165 8.65 -37.03 23.72
C HIS A 165 10.11 -37.43 23.99
N SER A 166 11.06 -36.59 23.58
CA SER A 166 12.50 -36.81 23.78
C SER A 166 13.06 -36.09 25.01
N ASN A 167 12.22 -35.37 25.77
CA ASN A 167 12.65 -34.60 26.94
C ASN A 167 12.70 -35.52 28.18
N PRO A 168 13.90 -35.89 28.68
CA PRO A 168 14.03 -36.84 29.79
C PRO A 168 13.41 -36.32 31.09
N ALA A 169 13.39 -35.00 31.31
CA ALA A 169 12.81 -34.41 32.52
C ALA A 169 11.27 -34.48 32.55
N LEU A 170 10.62 -34.47 31.38
CA LEU A 170 9.16 -34.63 31.25
C LEU A 170 8.75 -36.10 31.39
N ALA A 171 9.59 -37.04 30.93
CA ALA A 171 9.38 -38.47 31.11
C ALA A 171 9.50 -38.90 32.59
N GLU A 172 10.47 -38.35 33.33
CA GLU A 172 10.59 -38.56 34.79
C GLU A 172 9.37 -38.02 35.54
N TRP A 173 8.90 -36.80 35.20
CA TRP A 173 7.73 -36.21 35.86
C TRP A 173 6.43 -37.00 35.61
N HIS A 174 6.27 -37.59 34.42
CA HIS A 174 5.13 -38.47 34.13
C HIS A 174 5.22 -39.81 34.89
N GLN A 175 6.41 -40.38 35.06
CA GLN A 175 6.61 -41.59 35.87
C GLN A 175 6.33 -41.37 37.37
N GLU A 176 6.66 -40.20 37.91
CA GLU A 176 6.35 -39.84 39.31
C GLU A 176 4.86 -39.58 39.56
N ARG A 177 4.05 -39.39 38.50
CA ARG A 177 2.62 -39.12 38.61
C ARG A 177 1.73 -40.36 38.49
N ASP A 178 2.26 -41.42 37.89
CA ASP A 178 1.56 -42.70 37.64
C ASP A 178 2.02 -43.83 38.60
N ALA A 179 2.83 -43.50 39.63
CA ALA A 179 3.23 -44.37 40.74
C ALA A 179 2.52 -43.97 42.05
#